data_AF-A0A183BAA0-F1
#
_entry.id   AF-A0A183BAA0-F1
#
_cell.length_a   1.000
_cell.length_b   1.000
_cell.length_c   1.000
_cell.angle_alpha   90.00
_cell.angle_beta   90.00
_cell.angle_gamma   90.00
#
_symmetry.space_group_name_H-M   'P 1'
#
loop_
_entity.id
_entity.type
_entity.pdbx_description
1 polymer ?
#
loop_
_entity_poly.entity_id
_entity_poly.type
_entity_poly.pdbx_seq_one_letter_code
_entity_poly.pdbx_strand_id
1 'polypeptide(L)'
;MLVSAYWHGFHPGYYLSFLTVPLALVAESTLTKAINTFGRSLPSGTLPFISWLIKMRVFEYCAMGFLLLDAETTLAYWHSIGYCVHVLLIGIIVIGFLINRFVPPPLYSAYRDILANQELHRAEEKKAFLRANRL
;
A
#
# COMPACT_ATOMS: atom_id res chain seq x y z
N MET A 1 -6.47 -10.91 4.53
CA MET A 1 -7.70 -10.10 4.61
C MET A 1 -8.96 -10.94 4.65
N LEU A 2 -9.11 -11.98 3.82
CA LEU A 2 -10.30 -12.87 3.85
C LEU A 2 -10.54 -13.57 5.20
N VAL A 3 -9.48 -14.07 5.86
CA VAL A 3 -9.59 -14.65 7.22
C VAL A 3 -10.10 -13.61 8.23
N SER A 4 -9.73 -12.34 8.06
CA SER A 4 -10.24 -11.24 8.89
C SER A 4 -11.72 -11.00 8.64
N ALA A 5 -12.17 -11.00 7.38
CA ALA A 5 -13.59 -10.90 7.04
C ALA A 5 -14.40 -12.03 7.68
N TYR A 6 -13.90 -13.26 7.58
CA TYR A 6 -14.54 -14.43 8.19
C TYR A 6 -14.66 -14.30 9.71
N TRP A 7 -13.64 -13.78 10.39
CA TRP A 7 -13.69 -13.50 11.83
C TRP A 7 -14.82 -12.53 12.22
N HIS A 8 -15.12 -11.54 11.37
CA HIS A 8 -16.22 -10.61 11.61
C HIS A 8 -17.60 -11.18 11.28
N GLY A 9 -17.67 -12.27 10.51
CA GLY A 9 -18.91 -12.99 10.20
C GLY A 9 -19.11 -13.21 8.71
N PHE A 10 -20.19 -13.92 8.37
CA PHE A 10 -20.53 -14.24 6.97
C PHE A 10 -21.46 -13.17 6.36
N HIS A 11 -21.03 -11.91 6.39
CA HIS A 11 -21.77 -10.80 5.80
C HIS A 11 -21.01 -10.24 4.58
N PRO A 12 -21.62 -10.19 3.39
CA PRO A 12 -20.96 -9.74 2.17
C PRO A 12 -20.28 -8.36 2.27
N GLY A 13 -20.86 -7.42 3.01
CA GLY A 13 -20.30 -6.09 3.24
C GLY A 13 -18.91 -6.12 3.89
N TYR A 14 -18.63 -7.06 4.78
CA TYR A 14 -17.30 -7.23 5.37
C TYR A 14 -16.28 -7.62 4.31
N TYR A 15 -16.62 -8.57 3.44
CA TYR A 15 -15.73 -9.03 2.37
C TYR A 15 -15.42 -7.89 1.40
N LEU A 16 -16.40 -7.07 1.03
CA LEU A 16 -16.19 -5.89 0.19
C LEU A 16 -15.19 -4.92 0.84
N SER A 17 -15.38 -4.55 2.11
CA SER A 17 -14.46 -3.66 2.81
C SER A 17 -13.05 -4.24 2.95
N PHE A 18 -12.93 -5.53 3.27
CA PHE A 18 -11.64 -6.20 3.37
C PHE A 18 -10.94 -6.43 2.03
N LEU A 19 -11.67 -6.39 0.91
CA LEU A 19 -11.09 -6.39 -0.44
C LEU A 19 -10.53 -5.02 -0.83
N THR A 20 -11.07 -3.93 -0.28
CA THR A 20 -10.54 -2.57 -0.46
C THR A 20 -9.20 -2.36 0.27
N VAL A 21 -8.98 -3.05 1.39
CA VAL A 21 -7.75 -2.91 2.21
C VAL A 21 -6.46 -3.25 1.45
N PRO A 22 -6.33 -4.40 0.75
CA PRO A 22 -5.15 -4.70 -0.07
C PRO A 22 -4.85 -3.61 -1.10
N LEU A 23 -5.88 -3.07 -1.76
CA LEU A 23 -5.72 -1.99 -2.72
C LEU A 23 -5.16 -0.73 -2.04
N ALA A 24 -5.67 -0.39 -0.86
CA ALA A 24 -5.17 0.74 -0.07
C ALA A 24 -3.71 0.55 0.37
N LEU A 25 -3.31 -0.67 0.77
CA LEU A 25 -1.93 -0.97 1.16
C LEU A 25 -0.95 -0.81 -0.01
N VAL A 26 -1.34 -1.25 -1.22
CA VAL A 26 -0.55 -1.04 -2.43
C VAL A 26 -0.43 0.44 -2.78
N ALA A 27 -1.53 1.20 -2.68
CA ALA A 27 -1.51 2.64 -2.89
C ALA A 27 -0.63 3.37 -1.87
N GLU A 28 -0.69 3.00 -0.58
CA GLU A 28 0.12 3.58 0.48
C GLU A 28 1.61 3.32 0.26
N SER A 29 1.96 2.07 -0.09
CA SER A 29 3.35 1.70 -0.40
C SER A 29 3.89 2.52 -1.58
N THR A 30 3.04 2.73 -2.58
CA THR A 30 3.36 3.52 -3.78
C THR A 30 3.53 5.00 -3.44
N LEU A 31 2.62 5.56 -2.65
CA LEU A 31 2.69 6.94 -2.18
C LEU A 31 3.96 7.16 -1.35
N THR A 32 4.32 6.24 -0.47
CA THR A 32 5.53 6.32 0.36
C THR A 32 6.81 6.37 -0.48
N LYS A 33 6.87 5.58 -1.56
CA LYS A 33 7.98 5.65 -2.53
C LYS A 33 8.03 7.02 -3.21
N ALA A 34 6.89 7.52 -3.67
CA ALA A 34 6.80 8.85 -4.27
C ALA A 34 7.24 9.95 -3.29
N ILE A 35 6.85 9.85 -2.02
CA ILE A 35 7.26 10.77 -0.95
C ILE A 35 8.77 10.75 -0.77
N ASN A 36 9.41 9.59 -0.81
CA ASN A 36 10.88 9.51 -0.70
C ASN A 36 11.58 10.11 -1.93
N THR A 37 10.98 10.01 -3.11
CA THR A 37 11.52 10.59 -4.35
C THR A 37 11.39 12.12 -4.38
N PHE A 38 10.24 12.66 -3.95
CA PHE A 38 9.92 14.08 -4.08
C PHE A 38 9.91 14.85 -2.75
N GLY A 39 10.20 14.20 -1.63
CA GLY A 39 10.01 14.74 -0.28
C GLY A 39 10.88 15.95 0.07
N ARG A 40 11.88 16.27 -0.75
CA ARG A 40 12.67 17.51 -0.65
C ARG A 40 12.03 18.70 -1.35
N SER A 41 11.06 18.47 -2.24
CA SER A 41 10.41 19.52 -3.05
C SER A 41 9.17 20.11 -2.40
N LEU A 42 8.65 19.49 -1.34
CA LEU A 42 7.45 19.92 -0.61
C LEU A 42 7.80 20.36 0.82
N PRO A 43 7.00 21.27 1.42
CA PRO A 43 7.17 21.65 2.82
C PRO A 43 7.14 20.44 3.75
N SER A 44 7.89 20.53 4.85
CA SER A 44 7.93 19.46 5.86
C SER A 44 6.52 19.20 6.41
N GLY A 45 6.13 17.92 6.47
CA GLY A 45 4.85 17.49 7.02
C GLY A 45 3.66 17.45 6.03
N THR A 46 3.74 18.09 4.86
CA THR A 46 2.64 18.06 3.87
C THR A 46 2.34 16.65 3.38
N LEU A 47 3.37 15.88 3.06
CA LEU A 47 3.24 14.52 2.54
C LEU A 47 2.70 13.52 3.59
N PRO A 48 3.22 13.48 4.84
CA PRO A 48 2.60 12.74 5.94
C PRO A 48 1.13 13.10 6.16
N PHE A 49 0.78 14.38 6.10
CA PHE A 49 -0.60 14.84 6.26
C PHE A 49 -1.52 14.32 5.16
N ILE A 50 -1.09 14.38 3.89
CA ILE A 50 -1.86 13.84 2.75
C ILE A 50 -2.05 12.32 2.92
N SER A 51 -0.99 11.58 3.26
CA SER A 51 -1.09 10.14 3.52
C SER A 51 -2.08 9.82 4.64
N TRP A 52 -2.07 10.59 5.72
CA TRP A 52 -3.04 10.46 6.82
C TRP A 52 -4.47 10.75 6.35
N LEU A 53 -4.67 11.81 5.58
CA LEU A 53 -5.98 12.19 5.05
C LEU A 53 -6.57 11.07 4.18
N ILE A 54 -5.76 10.49 3.29
CA ILE A 54 -6.16 9.37 2.42
C ILE A 54 -6.56 8.15 3.27
N LYS A 55 -5.75 7.79 4.29
CA LYS A 55 -6.09 6.68 5.20
C LYS A 55 -7.44 6.88 5.88
N MET A 56 -7.73 8.09 6.35
CA MET A 56 -9.00 8.39 7.00
C MET A 56 -10.18 8.22 6.02
N ARG A 57 -10.04 8.68 4.76
CA ARG A 57 -11.08 8.47 3.73
C ARG A 57 -11.32 6.99 3.42
N VAL A 58 -10.25 6.20 3.33
CA VAL A 58 -10.37 4.75 3.12
C VAL A 58 -11.08 4.08 4.29
N PHE A 59 -10.77 4.48 5.53
CA PHE A 59 -11.37 3.90 6.72
C PHE A 59 -12.87 4.18 6.81
N GLU A 60 -13.30 5.43 6.60
CA GLU A 60 -14.73 5.80 6.55
C GLU A 60 -15.48 5.04 5.46
N TYR A 61 -14.89 4.92 4.27
CA TYR A 61 -15.49 4.22 3.15
C TYR A 61 -15.65 2.71 3.40
N CYS A 62 -14.64 2.08 4.03
CA CYS A 62 -14.71 0.69 4.45
C CYS A 62 -15.72 0.50 5.59
N ALA A 63 -15.84 1.45 6.52
CA ALA A 63 -16.80 1.38 7.63
C ALA A 63 -18.25 1.27 7.14
N MET A 64 -18.57 1.86 5.98
CA MET A 64 -19.91 1.72 5.39
C MET A 64 -20.26 0.28 5.02
N GLY A 65 -19.30 -0.52 4.54
CA GLY A 65 -19.53 -1.95 4.30
C GLY A 65 -19.76 -2.75 5.59
N PHE A 66 -19.22 -2.29 6.72
CA PHE A 66 -19.54 -2.87 8.03
C PHE A 66 -20.91 -2.44 8.55
N LEU A 67 -21.33 -1.21 8.26
CA LEU A 67 -22.59 -0.64 8.72
C LEU A 67 -23.80 -1.23 7.98
N LEU A 68 -23.68 -1.45 6.67
CA LEU A 68 -24.77 -1.94 5.82
C LEU A 68 -24.89 -3.47 5.81
N LEU A 69 -23.78 -4.19 6.05
CA LEU A 69 -23.64 -5.66 6.04
C LEU A 69 -23.96 -6.35 4.71
N ASP A 70 -24.92 -5.85 3.94
CA ASP A 70 -25.35 -6.37 2.66
C ASP A 70 -24.55 -5.79 1.48
N ALA A 71 -24.28 -6.64 0.47
CA ALA A 71 -23.46 -6.25 -0.67
C ALA A 71 -24.19 -5.30 -1.61
N GLU A 72 -25.48 -5.50 -1.87
CA GLU A 72 -26.24 -4.70 -2.83
C GLU A 72 -26.36 -3.26 -2.33
N THR A 73 -26.76 -3.09 -1.06
CA THR A 73 -26.86 -1.76 -0.44
C THR A 73 -25.50 -1.07 -0.32
N THR A 74 -24.43 -1.80 0.02
CA THR A 74 -23.06 -1.25 0.06
C THR A 74 -22.62 -0.78 -1.32
N LEU A 75 -22.83 -1.59 -2.37
CA LEU A 75 -22.47 -1.24 -3.74
C LEU A 75 -23.32 -0.08 -4.28
N ALA A 76 -24.61 -0.02 -3.97
CA ALA A 76 -25.48 1.08 -4.34
C ALA A 76 -25.03 2.40 -3.69
N TYR A 77 -24.64 2.36 -2.42
CA TYR A 77 -24.05 3.51 -1.73
C TYR A 77 -22.72 3.92 -2.38
N TRP A 78 -21.81 2.97 -2.63
CA TRP A 78 -20.54 3.27 -3.29
C TRP A 78 -20.72 3.82 -4.70
N HIS A 79 -21.72 3.34 -5.44
CA HIS A 79 -22.08 3.84 -6.75
C HIS A 79 -22.61 5.28 -6.69
N SER A 80 -23.42 5.63 -5.68
CA SER A 80 -23.98 6.99 -5.55
C SER A 80 -22.90 8.05 -5.31
N ILE A 81 -21.78 7.68 -4.68
CA ILE A 81 -20.59 8.52 -4.52
C ILE A 81 -19.52 8.29 -5.61
N GLY A 82 -19.88 7.59 -6.68
CA GLY A 82 -19.04 7.38 -7.87
C GLY A 82 -17.77 6.57 -7.62
N TYR A 83 -17.77 5.68 -6.62
CA TYR A 83 -16.61 4.91 -6.19
C TYR A 83 -15.36 5.76 -5.91
N CYS A 84 -15.54 6.99 -5.41
CA CYS A 84 -14.49 8.00 -5.29
C CYS A 84 -13.20 7.49 -4.62
N VAL A 85 -13.30 6.66 -3.59
CA VAL A 85 -12.13 6.06 -2.91
C VAL A 85 -11.42 5.04 -3.79
N HIS A 86 -12.13 4.18 -4.52
CA HIS A 86 -11.49 3.25 -5.45
C HIS A 86 -10.77 4.00 -6.57
N VAL A 87 -11.41 5.04 -7.14
CA VAL A 87 -10.80 5.89 -8.17
C VAL A 87 -9.54 6.58 -7.63
N LEU A 88 -9.59 7.12 -6.41
CA LEU A 88 -8.44 7.73 -5.75
C LEU A 88 -7.28 6.73 -5.57
N LEU A 89 -7.56 5.53 -5.04
CA LEU A 89 -6.55 4.51 -4.80
C LEU A 89 -5.89 4.03 -6.11
N ILE A 90 -6.70 3.75 -7.14
CA ILE A 90 -6.20 3.38 -8.46
C ILE A 90 -5.37 4.52 -9.05
N GLY A 91 -5.84 5.76 -8.94
CA GLY A 91 -5.11 6.95 -9.38
C GLY A 91 -3.72 7.05 -8.74
N ILE A 92 -3.62 6.86 -7.41
CA ILE A 92 -2.33 6.86 -6.70
C ILE A 92 -1.40 5.76 -7.20
N ILE A 93 -1.93 4.55 -7.41
CA ILE A 93 -1.15 3.41 -7.91
C ILE A 93 -0.62 3.69 -9.31
N VAL A 94 -1.48 4.17 -10.23
CA VAL A 94 -1.10 4.49 -11.60
C VAL A 94 -0.07 5.62 -11.62
N ILE A 95 -0.29 6.70 -10.88
CA ILE A 95 0.64 7.83 -10.80
C ILE A 95 2.00 7.37 -10.28
N GLY A 96 2.04 6.61 -9.20
CA GLY A 96 3.31 6.14 -8.67
C GLY A 96 4.00 5.08 -9.54
N PHE A 97 3.24 4.27 -10.28
CA PHE A 97 3.81 3.41 -11.32
C PHE A 97 4.46 4.24 -12.44
N LEU A 98 3.79 5.28 -12.92
CA LEU A 98 4.34 6.19 -13.93
C LEU A 98 5.59 6.92 -13.41
N ILE A 99 5.55 7.43 -12.18
CA ILE A 99 6.71 8.05 -11.52
C ILE A 99 7.88 7.05 -11.48
N ASN A 100 7.66 5.83 -11.00
CA ASN A 100 8.72 4.83 -10.91
C ASN A 100 9.25 4.41 -12.29
N ARG A 101 8.44 4.52 -13.35
CA ARG A 101 8.83 4.19 -14.72
C ARG A 101 9.70 5.28 -15.36
N PHE A 102 9.42 6.55 -15.07
CA PHE A 102 10.03 7.70 -15.74
C PHE A 102 11.06 8.46 -14.90
N VAL A 103 10.97 8.36 -13.57
CA VAL A 103 11.88 9.03 -12.64
C VAL A 103 12.86 7.98 -12.10
N PRO A 104 14.16 8.07 -12.43
CA PRO A 104 15.14 7.15 -11.87
C PRO A 104 15.16 7.29 -10.34
N PRO A 105 15.39 6.19 -9.60
CA PRO A 105 15.45 6.25 -8.14
C PRO A 105 16.45 7.32 -7.70
N PRO A 106 16.15 8.12 -6.67
CA PRO A 106 17.09 9.10 -6.17
C PRO A 106 18.41 8.40 -5.82
N LEU A 107 19.55 9.04 -6.10
CA LEU A 107 20.90 8.50 -5.89
C LEU A 107 21.08 7.78 -4.52
N TYR A 108 20.42 8.29 -3.49
CA TYR A 108 20.40 7.70 -2.15
C TYR A 108 19.64 6.36 -2.04
N SER A 109 18.50 6.21 -2.73
CA SER A 109 17.78 4.94 -2.81
C SER A 109 18.60 3.90 -3.56
N ALA A 110 19.18 4.29 -4.71
CA ALA A 110 20.05 3.41 -5.48
C ALA A 110 21.26 2.93 -4.66
N TYR A 111 21.92 3.83 -3.93
CA TYR A 111 23.03 3.49 -3.04
C TYR A 111 22.62 2.56 -1.89
N ARG A 112 21.46 2.80 -1.27
CA ARG A 112 20.91 1.94 -0.21
C ARG A 112 20.64 0.52 -0.72
N ASP A 113 20.04 0.39 -1.90
CA ASP A 113 19.72 -0.91 -2.48
C ASP A 113 21.00 -1.69 -2.83
N ILE A 114 22.04 -1.00 -3.33
CA ILE A 114 23.37 -1.59 -3.55
C ILE A 114 23.96 -2.11 -2.24
N LEU A 115 23.95 -1.31 -1.17
CA LEU A 115 24.47 -1.74 0.13
C LEU A 115 23.70 -2.94 0.70
N ALA A 116 22.36 -2.93 0.61
CA ALA A 116 21.53 -4.02 1.08
C ALA A 116 21.80 -5.33 0.31
N ASN A 117 21.96 -5.25 -1.01
CA ASN A 117 22.33 -6.41 -1.83
C ASN A 117 23.74 -6.91 -1.51
N GLN A 118 24.70 -6.03 -1.25
CA GLN A 118 26.05 -6.43 -0.81
C GLN A 118 26.03 -7.16 0.54
N GLU A 119 25.23 -6.70 1.50
CA GLU A 119 25.09 -7.38 2.79
C GLU A 119 24.43 -8.75 2.67
N LEU A 120 23.41 -8.86 1.80
CA LEU A 120 22.75 -10.13 1.50
C LEU A 120 23.73 -11.16 0.93
N HIS A 121 24.50 -10.78 -0.09
CA HIS A 121 25.52 -11.66 -0.69
C HIS A 121 26.57 -12.09 0.33
N ARG A 122 27.06 -11.18 1.17
CA ARG A 122 28.00 -11.51 2.24
C ARG A 122 27.40 -12.50 3.25
N ALA A 123 26.12 -12.35 3.59
CA ALA A 123 25.43 -13.26 4.48
C ALA A 123 25.23 -14.66 3.85
N GLU A 124 24.96 -14.73 2.55
CA GLU A 124 24.86 -15.98 1.79
C GLU A 124 26.19 -16.70 1.69
N GLU A 125 27.28 -16.00 1.37
CA GLU A 125 28.64 -16.54 1.37
C GLU A 125 29.01 -17.11 2.74
N LYS A 126 28.72 -16.37 3.81
CA LYS A 126 28.97 -16.83 5.18
C LYS A 126 28.15 -18.08 5.50
N LYS A 127 26.89 -18.15 5.08
CA LYS A 127 26.05 -19.34 5.24
C LYS A 127 26.58 -20.53 4.43
N ALA A 128 27.04 -20.31 3.21
CA ALA A 128 27.64 -21.35 2.36
C ALA A 128 28.93 -21.90 2.96
N PHE A 129 29.82 -21.02 3.45
CA PHE A 129 31.04 -21.40 4.16
C PHE A 129 30.74 -22.22 5.42
N LEU A 130 29.79 -21.78 6.24
CA LEU A 130 29.36 -22.50 7.44
C LEU A 130 28.69 -23.85 7.14
N ARG A 131 28.10 -24.03 5.95
CA ARG A 131 27.58 -25.33 5.50
C ARG A 131 28.70 -26.24 5.02
N ALA A 132 29.67 -25.71 4.28
CA ALA A 132 30.81 -26.46 3.77
C ALA A 132 31.73 -26.98 4.88
N ASN A 133 31.86 -26.24 5.98
CA ASN A 133 32.76 -26.56 7.10
C ASN A 133 32.06 -27.26 8.29
N ARG A 134 30.85 -27.80 8.08
CA ARG A 134 30.07 -28.55 9.08
C ARG A 134 30.10 -30.07 8.85
N LEU A 135 31.13 -30.54 8.15
CA LEU A 135 31.57 -31.94 8.03
C LEU A 135 32.91 -32.09 8.75
#